data_AF-A0A7C5QZ36-F1
#
_entry.id   AF-A0A7C5QZ36-F1
#
_cell.length_a   1.000
_cell.length_b   1.000
_cell.length_c   1.000
_cell.angle_alpha   90.00
_cell.angle_beta   90.00
_cell.angle_gamma   90.00
#
_symmetry.space_group_name_H-M   'P 1'
#
loop_
_entity.id
_entity.type
_entity.pdbx_description
1 polymer ?
#
loop_
_entity_poly.entity_id
_entity_poly.type
_entity_poly.pdbx_seq_one_letter_code
_entity_poly.pdbx_strand_id
1 'polypeptide(L)'
;MRDRKLEKNIARLESLIERWKQLSQYLDRGFQQQPIDPQDEAAFLELKSNIAREYELMMTTLGPMADRNDKVLRLLNEAPSLQSLRELEEGMDKKVVSDWHSVFIAMQALLGRLRGRQASLANVSSLRMGMLRVFGNPLILLLLLVAAGYGVYAFMDEWVPRITHFMEQTKQ
;
A
#
# COMPACT_ATOMS: atom_id res chain seq x y z
N MET A 1 11.67 -9.53 7.74
CA MET A 1 12.40 -9.10 6.53
C MET A 1 11.57 -8.02 5.86
N ARG A 2 12.12 -6.81 5.61
CA ARG A 2 11.45 -5.77 4.81
C ARG A 2 11.11 -6.38 3.46
N ASP A 3 9.83 -6.33 3.08
CA ASP A 3 9.39 -6.81 1.77
C ASP A 3 9.96 -5.86 0.70
N ARG A 4 11.14 -6.20 0.18
CA ARG A 4 11.84 -5.39 -0.84
C ARG A 4 10.97 -5.15 -2.08
N LYS A 5 10.02 -6.03 -2.38
CA LYS A 5 9.08 -5.86 -3.50
C LYS A 5 8.08 -4.75 -3.17
N LEU A 6 7.54 -4.75 -1.96
CA LEU A 6 6.63 -3.69 -1.48
C LEU A 6 7.30 -2.32 -1.52
N GLU A 7 8.54 -2.20 -1.06
CA GLU A 7 9.26 -0.91 -1.06
C GLU A 7 9.55 -0.41 -2.47
N LYS A 8 9.96 -1.32 -3.38
CA LYS A 8 10.12 -0.99 -4.79
C LYS A 8 8.80 -0.53 -5.42
N ASN A 9 7.68 -1.16 -5.07
CA ASN A 9 6.37 -0.77 -5.57
C ASN A 9 5.92 0.60 -5.04
N ILE A 10 6.19 0.89 -3.76
CA ILE A 10 5.93 2.21 -3.17
C ILE A 10 6.72 3.29 -3.90
N ALA A 11 8.05 3.12 -4.04
CA ALA A 11 8.90 4.09 -4.71
C ALA A 11 8.51 4.31 -6.19
N ARG A 12 8.10 3.25 -6.89
CA ARG A 12 7.60 3.35 -8.27
C ARG A 12 6.30 4.14 -8.36
N LEU A 13 5.35 3.87 -7.46
CA LEU A 13 4.08 4.59 -7.44
C LEU A 13 4.27 6.07 -7.08
N GLU A 14 5.17 6.39 -6.15
CA GLU A 14 5.54 7.77 -5.82
C GLU A 14 6.11 8.49 -7.05
N SER A 15 7.05 7.86 -7.76
CA SER A 15 7.60 8.40 -9.01
C SER A 15 6.51 8.64 -10.06
N LEU A 16 5.58 7.70 -10.24
CA LEU A 16 4.49 7.87 -11.19
C LEU A 16 3.56 9.02 -10.79
N ILE A 17 3.24 9.16 -9.51
CA ILE A 17 2.42 10.26 -8.98
C ILE A 17 3.07 11.61 -9.29
N GLU A 18 4.39 11.73 -9.15
CA GLU A 18 5.09 12.98 -9.49
C GLU A 18 5.04 13.29 -10.98
N ARG A 19 5.23 12.28 -11.85
CA ARG A 19 5.02 12.47 -13.31
C ARG A 19 3.59 12.83 -13.66
N TRP A 20 2.61 12.25 -12.95
CA TRP A 20 1.19 12.57 -13.14
C TRP A 20 0.87 14.02 -12.74
N LYS A 21 1.56 14.57 -11.74
CA LYS A 21 1.47 16.01 -11.42
C LYS A 21 2.16 16.87 -12.48
N GLN A 22 3.31 16.45 -13.00
CA GLN A 22 3.95 17.17 -14.11
C GLN A 22 3.03 17.23 -15.33
N LEU A 23 2.27 16.17 -15.60
CA LEU A 23 1.29 16.16 -16.67
C LEU A 23 0.25 17.27 -16.49
N SER A 24 -0.21 17.54 -15.26
CA SER A 24 -1.20 18.61 -15.02
C SER A 24 -0.67 19.99 -15.40
N GLN A 25 0.62 20.24 -15.19
CA GLN A 25 1.24 21.51 -15.59
C GLN A 25 1.18 21.71 -17.11
N TYR A 26 1.41 20.65 -17.89
CA TYR A 26 1.26 20.69 -19.34
C TYR A 26 -0.20 20.85 -19.78
N LEU A 27 -1.14 20.18 -19.10
CA LEU A 27 -2.57 20.35 -19.35
C LEU A 27 -3.00 21.82 -19.12
N ASP A 28 -2.63 22.39 -17.98
CA ASP A 28 -2.93 23.79 -17.64
C ASP A 28 -2.34 24.76 -18.66
N ARG A 29 -1.09 24.54 -19.11
CA ARG A 29 -0.46 25.35 -20.16
C ARG A 29 -1.22 25.27 -21.48
N GLY A 30 -1.65 24.06 -21.87
CA GLY A 30 -2.46 23.82 -23.06
C GLY A 30 -3.81 24.55 -23.01
N PHE A 31 -4.53 24.43 -21.89
CA PHE A 31 -5.82 25.10 -21.69
C PHE A 31 -5.71 26.63 -21.66
N GLN A 32 -4.64 27.17 -21.07
CA GLN A 32 -4.39 28.61 -21.02
C GLN A 32 -3.85 29.18 -22.33
N GLN A 33 -3.70 28.36 -23.37
CA GLN A 33 -3.17 28.77 -24.68
C GLN A 33 -1.82 29.49 -24.59
N GLN A 34 -1.00 29.11 -23.62
CA GLN A 34 0.35 29.68 -23.47
C GLN A 34 1.21 29.34 -24.71
N PRO A 35 2.27 30.12 -24.99
CA PRO A 35 3.20 29.77 -26.05
C PRO A 35 3.77 28.37 -25.83
N ILE A 36 3.73 27.55 -26.87
CA ILE A 36 4.22 26.17 -26.88
C ILE A 36 5.32 26.11 -27.92
N ASP A 37 6.54 25.78 -27.49
CA ASP A 37 7.61 25.54 -28.44
C ASP A 37 7.65 24.06 -28.88
N PRO A 38 8.40 23.71 -29.93
CA PRO A 38 8.53 22.32 -30.37
C PRO A 38 9.16 21.39 -29.33
N GLN A 39 10.00 21.90 -28.42
CA GLN A 39 10.61 21.14 -27.33
C GLN A 39 9.59 20.81 -26.23
N ASP A 40 8.67 21.73 -25.92
CA ASP A 40 7.56 21.53 -24.99
C ASP A 40 6.65 20.40 -25.45
N GLU A 41 6.31 20.39 -26.74
CA GLU A 41 5.51 19.32 -27.35
C GLU A 41 6.24 17.98 -27.27
N ALA A 42 7.53 17.94 -27.62
CA ALA A 42 8.33 16.73 -27.51
C ALA A 42 8.42 16.21 -26.06
N ALA A 43 8.65 17.11 -25.09
CA ALA A 43 8.70 16.78 -23.67
C ALA A 43 7.36 16.26 -23.14
N PHE A 44 6.24 16.84 -23.58
CA PHE A 44 4.90 16.36 -23.25
C PHE A 44 4.65 14.94 -23.76
N LEU A 45 4.97 14.67 -25.03
CA LEU A 45 4.80 13.35 -25.63
C LEU A 45 5.71 12.29 -24.97
N GLU A 46 6.93 12.67 -24.62
CA GLU A 46 7.83 11.81 -23.86
C GLU A 46 7.27 11.52 -22.46
N LEU A 47 6.79 12.55 -21.76
CA LEU A 47 6.18 12.40 -20.43
C LEU A 47 4.98 11.44 -20.48
N LYS A 48 4.08 11.61 -21.45
CA LYS A 48 2.94 10.69 -21.65
C LYS A 48 3.39 9.24 -21.87
N SER A 49 4.38 9.05 -22.74
CA SER A 49 4.92 7.73 -23.05
C SER A 49 5.56 7.07 -21.82
N ASN A 50 6.23 7.85 -20.99
CA ASN A 50 6.82 7.39 -19.73
C ASN A 50 5.73 7.03 -18.71
N ILE A 51 4.70 7.86 -18.55
CA ILE A 51 3.55 7.59 -17.67
C ILE A 51 2.85 6.30 -18.09
N ALA A 52 2.52 6.13 -19.37
CA ALA A 52 1.84 4.93 -19.86
C ALA A 52 2.64 3.66 -19.54
N ARG A 53 3.95 3.68 -19.80
CA ARG A 53 4.85 2.54 -19.56
C ARG A 53 5.00 2.23 -18.07
N GLU A 54 5.21 3.25 -17.25
CA GLU A 54 5.34 3.08 -15.80
C GLU A 54 4.04 2.60 -15.17
N TYR A 55 2.88 3.08 -15.65
CA TYR A 55 1.57 2.62 -15.22
C TYR A 55 1.36 1.14 -15.53
N GLU A 56 1.62 0.71 -16.77
CA GLU A 56 1.50 -0.70 -17.16
C GLU A 56 2.43 -1.61 -16.37
N LEU A 57 3.68 -1.18 -16.18
CA LEU A 57 4.63 -1.90 -15.34
C LEU A 57 4.11 -2.03 -13.90
N MET A 58 3.54 -0.97 -13.34
CA MET A 58 3.03 -0.96 -11.97
C MET A 58 1.81 -1.88 -11.81
N MET A 59 0.87 -1.85 -12.76
CA MET A 59 -0.30 -2.74 -12.75
C MET A 59 0.15 -4.20 -12.83
N THR A 60 1.18 -4.49 -13.63
CA THR A 60 1.78 -5.82 -13.72
C THR A 60 2.45 -6.25 -12.40
N THR A 61 3.18 -5.36 -11.72
CA THR A 61 3.91 -5.72 -10.49
C THR A 61 3.04 -5.80 -9.25
N LEU A 62 1.94 -5.04 -9.20
CA LEU A 62 0.95 -5.06 -8.13
C LEU A 62 -0.06 -6.21 -8.27
N GLY A 63 -0.31 -6.65 -9.51
CA GLY A 63 -1.20 -7.79 -9.78
C GLY A 63 -2.59 -7.58 -9.17
N PRO A 64 -3.14 -8.55 -8.42
CA PRO A 64 -4.50 -8.46 -7.87
C PRO A 64 -4.75 -7.30 -6.89
N MET A 65 -3.70 -6.64 -6.41
CA MET A 65 -3.79 -5.54 -5.44
C MET A 65 -4.14 -4.20 -6.09
N ALA A 66 -4.04 -4.11 -7.41
CA ALA A 66 -4.39 -2.93 -8.18
C ALA A 66 -5.68 -3.21 -8.96
N ASP A 67 -6.72 -2.43 -8.68
CA ASP A 67 -7.87 -2.34 -9.57
C ASP A 67 -7.40 -1.67 -10.86
N ARG A 68 -7.25 -2.44 -11.94
CA ARG A 68 -6.84 -1.90 -13.23
C ARG A 68 -7.88 -0.89 -13.68
N ASN A 69 -7.48 0.38 -13.71
CA ASN A 69 -8.35 1.46 -14.13
C ASN A 69 -7.87 2.01 -15.47
N ASP A 70 -8.61 1.74 -16.54
CA ASP A 70 -8.24 2.20 -17.88
C ASP A 70 -8.40 3.72 -18.06
N LYS A 71 -8.82 4.46 -17.02
CA LYS A 71 -8.90 5.92 -17.05
C LYS A 71 -7.55 6.60 -17.34
N VAL A 72 -6.43 6.02 -16.87
CA VAL A 72 -5.10 6.57 -17.16
C VAL A 72 -4.84 6.61 -18.67
N LEU A 73 -4.97 5.45 -19.33
CA LEU A 73 -4.73 5.34 -20.77
C LEU A 73 -5.74 6.15 -21.58
N ARG A 74 -7.01 6.17 -21.15
CA ARG A 74 -8.05 7.00 -21.78
C ARG A 74 -7.68 8.47 -21.74
N LEU A 75 -7.27 9.01 -20.59
CA LEU A 75 -6.88 10.42 -20.47
C LEU A 75 -5.67 10.74 -21.36
N LEU A 76 -4.66 9.86 -21.38
CA LEU A 76 -3.50 10.05 -22.26
C LEU A 76 -3.87 10.05 -23.74
N ASN A 77 -4.94 9.35 -24.13
CA ASN A 77 -5.45 9.34 -25.50
C ASN A 77 -6.35 10.54 -25.81
N GLU A 78 -7.09 11.07 -24.84
CA GLU A 78 -7.94 12.26 -25.00
C GLU A 78 -7.13 13.55 -25.27
N ALA A 79 -5.87 13.59 -24.84
CA ALA A 79 -4.97 14.73 -25.03
C ALA A 79 -3.76 14.36 -25.90
N PRO A 80 -3.92 14.06 -27.22
CA PRO A 80 -2.86 13.50 -28.05
C PRO A 80 -1.62 14.40 -28.16
N SER A 81 -1.80 15.72 -28.27
CA SER A 81 -0.76 16.76 -28.35
C SER A 81 -1.12 18.00 -27.51
N LEU A 82 -0.16 18.87 -27.20
CA LEU A 82 -0.52 20.13 -26.54
C LEU A 82 -1.34 21.04 -27.46
N GLN A 83 -1.08 20.96 -28.78
CA GLN A 83 -1.89 21.65 -29.77
C GLN A 83 -3.36 21.17 -29.74
N SER A 84 -3.60 19.86 -29.64
CA SER A 84 -4.96 19.33 -29.57
C SER A 84 -5.72 19.80 -28.32
N LEU A 85 -5.02 20.07 -27.22
CA LEU A 85 -5.62 20.63 -26.01
C LEU A 85 -6.15 22.05 -26.22
N ARG A 86 -5.54 22.83 -27.11
CA ARG A 86 -5.98 24.19 -27.45
C ARG A 86 -7.23 24.20 -28.33
N GLU A 87 -7.43 23.11 -29.07
CA GLU A 87 -8.53 22.92 -30.02
C GLU A 87 -9.73 22.18 -29.39
N LEU A 88 -9.67 21.89 -28.09
CA LEU A 88 -10.77 21.23 -27.37
C LEU A 88 -12.03 22.10 -27.36
N GLU A 89 -13.18 21.43 -27.51
CA GLU A 89 -14.48 22.05 -27.37
C GLU A 89 -14.70 22.61 -25.95
N GLU A 90 -15.53 23.65 -25.85
CA GLU A 90 -15.84 24.33 -24.59
C GLU A 90 -16.43 23.34 -23.56
N GLY A 91 -15.78 23.20 -22.40
CA GLY A 91 -16.18 22.27 -21.33
C GLY A 91 -15.48 20.91 -21.33
N MET A 92 -14.74 20.56 -22.40
CA MET A 92 -13.91 19.34 -22.43
C MET A 92 -12.67 19.47 -21.52
N ASP A 93 -12.16 20.70 -21.35
CA ASP A 93 -11.12 21.05 -20.39
C ASP A 93 -11.47 20.60 -18.95
N LYS A 94 -12.68 20.91 -18.49
CA LYS A 94 -13.17 20.53 -17.16
C LYS A 94 -13.28 19.01 -17.01
N LYS A 95 -13.71 18.32 -18.06
CA LYS A 95 -13.77 16.84 -18.06
C LYS A 95 -12.37 16.25 -17.90
N VAL A 96 -11.40 16.72 -18.69
CA VAL A 96 -10.01 16.25 -18.63
C VAL A 96 -9.41 16.50 -17.24
N VAL A 97 -9.62 17.69 -16.66
CA VAL A 97 -9.16 18.02 -15.29
C VAL A 97 -9.83 17.11 -14.24
N SER A 98 -11.14 16.87 -14.36
CA SER A 98 -11.87 15.98 -13.46
C SER A 98 -11.37 14.55 -13.54
N ASP A 99 -11.15 14.02 -14.75
CA ASP A 99 -10.62 12.67 -14.95
C ASP A 99 -9.18 12.56 -14.44
N TRP A 100 -8.36 13.59 -14.67
CA TRP A 100 -7.00 13.67 -14.14
C TRP A 100 -7.00 13.59 -12.61
N HIS A 101 -7.88 14.34 -11.96
CA HIS A 101 -7.99 14.37 -10.51
C HIS A 101 -8.51 13.04 -9.95
N SER A 102 -9.52 12.43 -10.60
CA SER A 102 -10.04 11.11 -10.22
C SER A 102 -8.95 10.04 -10.21
N VAL A 103 -8.10 10.04 -11.23
CA VAL A 103 -6.93 9.13 -11.31
C VAL A 103 -5.93 9.45 -10.20
N PHE A 104 -5.62 10.72 -9.97
CA PHE A 104 -4.69 11.13 -8.93
C PHE A 104 -5.13 10.64 -7.54
N ILE A 105 -6.40 10.81 -7.18
CA ILE A 105 -6.95 10.32 -5.91
C ILE A 105 -6.86 8.80 -5.81
N ALA A 106 -7.15 8.07 -6.90
CA ALA A 106 -7.01 6.62 -6.92
C ALA A 106 -5.56 6.16 -6.66
N MET A 107 -4.57 6.84 -7.26
CA MET A 107 -3.15 6.58 -7.03
C MET A 107 -2.74 6.88 -5.58
N GLN A 108 -3.22 7.97 -4.99
CA GLN A 108 -2.97 8.31 -3.58
C GLN A 108 -3.57 7.28 -2.63
N ALA A 109 -4.80 6.83 -2.89
CA ALA A 109 -5.45 5.78 -2.11
C ALA A 109 -4.66 4.46 -2.18
N LEU A 110 -4.17 4.08 -3.37
CA LEU A 110 -3.31 2.92 -3.56
C LEU A 110 -1.99 3.05 -2.78
N LEU A 111 -1.34 4.23 -2.82
CA LEU A 111 -0.12 4.50 -2.06
C LEU A 111 -0.37 4.36 -0.55
N GLY A 112 -1.50 4.88 -0.06
CA GLY A 112 -1.94 4.71 1.32
C GLY A 112 -2.08 3.23 1.71
N ARG A 113 -2.73 2.41 0.86
CA ARG A 113 -2.85 0.96 1.10
C ARG A 113 -1.48 0.27 1.17
N LEU A 114 -0.55 0.61 0.27
CA LEU A 114 0.79 0.00 0.26
C LEU A 114 1.61 0.38 1.50
N ARG A 115 1.58 1.66 1.91
CA ARG A 115 2.25 2.14 3.13
C ARG A 115 1.63 1.53 4.39
N GLY A 116 0.30 1.40 4.45
CA GLY A 116 -0.39 0.71 5.53
C GLY A 116 0.05 -0.76 5.66
N ARG A 117 0.18 -1.46 4.53
CA ARG A 117 0.73 -2.82 4.50
C ARG A 117 2.19 -2.89 4.95
N GLN A 118 3.00 -1.90 4.59
CA GLN A 118 4.40 -1.83 5.04
C GLN A 118 4.47 -1.68 6.56
N ALA A 119 3.63 -0.82 7.14
CA ALA A 119 3.55 -0.61 8.58
C ALA A 119 3.07 -1.85 9.34
N SER A 120 2.05 -2.56 8.82
CA SER A 120 1.55 -3.79 9.46
C SER A 120 2.60 -4.90 9.48
N LEU A 121 3.35 -5.08 8.38
CA LEU A 121 4.46 -6.03 8.31
C LEU A 121 5.60 -5.67 9.28
N ALA A 122 5.89 -4.39 9.46
CA ALA A 122 6.88 -3.92 10.43
C ALA A 122 6.46 -4.23 11.88
N ASN A 123 5.19 -3.99 12.23
CA ASN A 123 4.65 -4.25 13.57
C ASN A 123 4.59 -5.75 13.92
N VAL A 124 4.21 -6.62 12.98
CA VAL A 124 4.23 -8.07 13.22
C VAL A 124 5.67 -8.56 13.43
N SER A 125 6.62 -8.02 12.67
CA SER A 125 8.04 -8.38 12.80
C SER A 125 8.64 -7.93 14.14
N SER A 126 8.27 -6.76 14.65
CA SER A 126 8.77 -6.26 15.94
C SER A 126 8.18 -7.04 17.12
N LEU A 127 6.87 -7.35 17.10
CA LEU A 127 6.23 -8.18 18.12
C LEU A 127 6.82 -9.59 18.17
N ARG A 128 7.00 -10.24 17.01
CA ARG A 128 7.61 -11.57 16.96
C ARG A 128 9.08 -11.56 17.42
N MET A 129 9.86 -10.54 17.06
CA MET A 129 11.24 -10.42 17.52
C MET A 129 11.34 -10.13 19.03
N GLY A 130 10.44 -9.30 19.57
CA GLY A 130 10.34 -9.08 21.01
C GLY A 130 10.03 -10.37 21.76
N MET A 131 9.07 -11.15 21.27
CA MET A 131 8.71 -12.45 21.83
C MET A 131 9.89 -13.43 21.80
N LEU A 132 10.54 -13.60 20.65
CA LEU A 132 11.70 -14.51 20.51
C LEU A 132 12.89 -14.10 21.40
N ARG A 133 13.07 -12.80 21.66
CA ARG A 133 14.12 -12.30 22.56
C ARG A 133 13.82 -12.57 24.03
N VAL A 134 12.54 -12.47 24.41
CA VAL A 134 12.07 -12.80 25.77
C VAL A 134 12.22 -14.29 26.04
N PHE A 135 11.82 -15.16 25.10
CA PHE A 135 11.98 -16.61 25.24
C PHE A 135 13.41 -17.13 25.02
N GLY A 136 14.31 -16.33 24.45
CA GLY A 136 15.73 -16.67 24.31
C GLY A 136 16.57 -16.41 25.58
N ASN A 137 16.01 -15.78 26.61
CA ASN A 137 16.73 -15.50 27.86
C ASN A 137 16.55 -16.67 28.85
N PRO A 138 17.63 -17.35 29.28
CA PRO A 138 17.53 -18.50 30.18
C PRO A 138 16.91 -18.16 31.54
N LEU A 139 17.03 -16.91 32.02
CA LEU A 139 16.41 -16.48 33.28
C LEU A 139 14.89 -16.34 33.19
N ILE A 140 14.40 -15.85 32.04
CA ILE A 140 12.96 -15.72 31.79
C ILE A 140 12.35 -17.11 31.62
N LEU A 141 13.04 -18.00 30.91
CA LEU A 141 12.67 -19.42 30.83
C LEU A 141 12.59 -20.08 32.20
N LEU A 142 13.58 -19.83 33.08
CA LEU A 142 13.57 -20.31 34.46
C LEU A 142 12.37 -19.77 35.25
N LEU A 143 12.11 -18.46 35.17
CA LEU A 143 10.96 -17.84 35.82
C LEU A 143 9.63 -18.42 35.32
N LEU A 144 9.51 -18.64 34.01
CA LEU A 144 8.34 -19.26 33.39
C LEU A 144 8.16 -20.71 33.86
N LEU A 145 9.26 -21.46 33.98
CA LEU A 145 9.25 -22.85 34.43
C LEU A 145 8.86 -22.94 35.91
N VAL A 146 9.38 -22.05 36.75
CA VAL A 146 8.97 -21.94 38.16
C VAL A 146 7.50 -21.54 38.29
N ALA A 147 7.04 -20.56 37.51
CA ALA A 147 5.63 -20.15 37.50
C ALA A 147 4.71 -21.27 37.00
N ALA A 148 5.11 -22.03 35.98
CA ALA A 148 4.38 -23.19 35.50
C ALA A 148 4.32 -24.31 36.54
N GLY A 149 5.45 -24.60 37.21
CA GLY A 149 5.51 -25.57 38.31
C GLY A 149 4.62 -25.17 39.49
N TYR A 150 4.63 -23.88 39.86
CA TYR A 150 3.73 -23.34 40.88
C TYR A 150 2.26 -23.41 40.47
N GLY A 151 1.95 -23.08 39.21
CA GLY A 151 0.60 -23.20 38.66
C GLY A 151 0.06 -24.63 38.69
N VAL A 152 0.90 -25.63 38.35
CA VAL A 152 0.54 -27.05 38.46
C VAL A 152 0.34 -27.44 39.92
N TYR A 153 1.20 -26.99 40.84
CA TYR A 153 1.07 -27.27 42.26
C TYR A 153 -0.23 -26.69 42.85
N ALA A 154 -0.52 -25.41 42.58
CA ALA A 154 -1.75 -24.75 43.03
C ALA A 154 -3.00 -25.40 42.40
N PHE A 155 -2.91 -25.78 41.12
CA PHE A 155 -4.00 -26.51 40.45
C PHE A 155 -4.24 -27.88 41.06
N MET A 156 -3.18 -28.63 41.40
CA MET A 156 -3.32 -29.91 42.09
C MET A 156 -3.92 -29.73 43.49
N ASP A 157 -3.48 -28.73 44.25
CA ASP A 157 -4.01 -28.47 45.59
C ASP A 157 -5.51 -28.15 45.58
N GLU A 158 -5.99 -27.44 44.56
CA GLU A 158 -7.41 -27.10 44.43
C GLU A 158 -8.28 -28.25 43.84
N TRP A 159 -7.75 -29.02 42.89
CA TRP A 159 -8.53 -30.03 42.15
C TRP A 159 -8.43 -31.44 42.73
N VAL A 160 -7.32 -31.82 43.36
CA VAL A 160 -7.15 -33.13 44.00
C VAL A 160 -8.24 -33.41 45.04
N PRO A 161 -8.57 -32.51 45.99
CA PRO A 161 -9.61 -32.78 46.98
C PRO A 161 -11.03 -32.85 46.38
N ARG A 162 -11.31 -32.13 45.29
CA ARG A 162 -12.61 -32.25 44.60
C ARG A 162 -12.73 -33.61 43.91
N ILE A 163 -11.68 -34.05 43.22
CA ILE A 163 -11.66 -35.32 42.48
C ILE A 163 -11.77 -36.53 43.43
N THR A 164 -11.10 -36.48 44.59
CA THR A 164 -11.21 -37.55 45.60
C THR A 164 -12.62 -37.66 46.17
N HIS A 165 -13.29 -36.53 46.43
CA HIS A 165 -14.67 -36.53 46.93
C HIS A 165 -15.67 -37.10 45.90
N PHE A 166 -15.47 -36.87 44.60
CA PHE A 166 -16.27 -37.48 43.53
C PHE A 166 -16.05 -39.00 43.41
N MET A 167 -14.83 -39.49 43.65
CA MET A 167 -14.54 -40.93 43.63
C MET A 167 -15.09 -41.69 44.84
N GLU A 168 -15.26 -41.04 46.00
CA GLU A 168 -15.90 -41.66 47.17
C GLU A 168 -17.43 -41.72 47.03
N GLN A 169 -18.06 -40.71 46.43
CA GLN A 169 -19.50 -40.72 46.17
C GLN A 169 -19.94 -41.73 45.11
N THR A 170 -19.04 -42.22 44.26
CA THR A 170 -19.33 -43.22 43.22
C THR A 170 -19.09 -44.67 43.68
N LYS A 171 -18.62 -44.86 44.92
CA LYS A 171 -18.39 -46.18 45.54
C LYS A 171 -19.46 -46.59 46.57
N GLN A 172 -20.47 -45.74 46.82
CA GLN A 172 -21.72 -46.11 47.50
C GLN A 172 -22.81 -46.38 46.47
#